data_AF-A0A1V6F416-F1
#
_entry.id   AF-A0A1V6F416-F1
#
_cell.length_a   1.000
_cell.length_b   1.000
_cell.length_c   1.000
_cell.angle_alpha   90.00
_cell.angle_beta   90.00
_cell.angle_gamma   90.00
#
_symmetry.space_group_name_H-M   'P 1'
#
loop_
_entity.id
_entity.type
_entity.pdbx_description
1 polymer ?
#
loop_
_entity_poly.entity_id
_entity_poly.type
_entity_poly.pdbx_seq_one_letter_code
_entity_poly.pdbx_strand_id
1 'polypeptide(L)'
;MSHGAGRRISRTQAKKTLTWGEANKLLQARKVKVISAGLDEVPAVYKDIDQVMASQKELAEILGQFNPRLVKMAPAGERPED
;
A
#
# COMPACT_ATOMS: atom_id res chain seq x y z
N MET A 1 -13.66 11.03 7.89
CA MET A 1 -12.92 10.67 6.66
C MET A 1 -11.88 9.61 7.00
N SER A 2 -11.69 8.62 6.14
CA SER A 2 -10.58 7.68 6.27
C SER A 2 -9.26 8.37 5.96
N HIS A 3 -8.24 8.06 6.74
CA HIS A 3 -6.89 8.58 6.55
C HIS A 3 -6.08 7.78 5.50
N GLY A 4 -6.64 6.68 4.97
CA GLY A 4 -6.05 5.84 3.93
C GLY A 4 -6.87 4.58 3.68
N ALA A 5 -6.34 3.65 2.86
CA ALA A 5 -7.02 2.41 2.52
C ALA A 5 -7.25 1.48 3.73
N GLY A 6 -6.35 1.52 4.72
CA GLY A 6 -6.36 0.61 5.86
C GLY A 6 -5.89 -0.80 5.50
N ARG A 7 -5.28 -1.49 6.45
CA ARG A 7 -4.74 -2.84 6.25
C ARG A 7 -5.86 -3.87 6.13
N ARG A 8 -5.71 -4.80 5.19
CA ARG A 8 -6.54 -6.01 5.03
C ARG A 8 -5.94 -7.20 5.77
N ILE A 9 -4.61 -7.29 5.86
CA ILE A 9 -3.89 -8.33 6.61
C ILE A 9 -2.87 -7.71 7.57
N SER A 10 -2.54 -8.42 8.65
CA SER A 10 -1.56 -7.97 9.64
C SER A 10 -0.14 -7.96 9.09
N ARG A 11 0.76 -7.18 9.72
CA ARG A 11 2.19 -7.15 9.37
C ARG A 11 2.82 -8.55 9.44
N THR A 12 2.48 -9.31 10.48
CA THR A 12 2.97 -10.69 10.67
C THR A 12 2.47 -11.62 9.57
N GLN A 13 1.19 -11.52 9.19
CA GLN A 13 0.64 -12.34 8.11
C GLN A 13 1.29 -11.98 6.77
N ALA A 14 1.46 -10.69 6.47
CA ALA A 14 2.10 -10.22 5.26
C ALA A 14 3.51 -10.79 5.10
N LYS A 15 4.33 -10.78 6.16
CA LYS A 15 5.68 -11.34 6.14
C LYS A 15 5.71 -12.87 5.93
N LYS A 16 4.63 -13.58 6.27
CA LYS A 16 4.52 -15.03 6.11
C LYS A 16 3.98 -15.45 4.74
N THR A 17 3.08 -14.65 4.15
CA THR A 17 2.34 -15.05 2.95
C THR A 17 2.79 -14.35 1.68
N LEU A 18 3.51 -13.23 1.79
CA LEU A 18 3.93 -12.45 0.63
C LEU A 18 5.40 -12.63 0.34
N THR A 19 5.73 -12.60 -0.94
CA THR A 19 7.11 -12.67 -1.41
C THR A 19 7.49 -11.42 -2.20
N TRP A 20 8.77 -11.04 -2.14
CA TRP A 20 9.27 -9.93 -2.96
C TRP A 20 9.16 -10.22 -4.45
N GLY A 21 9.22 -11.49 -4.87
CA GLY A 21 9.03 -11.86 -6.27
C GLY A 21 7.65 -11.47 -6.80
N GLU A 22 6.59 -11.79 -6.07
CA GLU A 22 5.21 -11.41 -6.44
C GLU A 22 4.98 -9.91 -6.32
N ALA A 23 5.47 -9.30 -5.24
CA ALA A 23 5.38 -7.86 -5.05
C ALA A 23 6.07 -7.09 -6.18
N ASN A 24 7.28 -7.50 -6.57
CA ASN A 24 8.02 -6.86 -7.65
C ASN A 24 7.35 -7.05 -9.01
N LYS A 25 6.79 -8.24 -9.30
CA LYS A 25 6.00 -8.45 -10.53
C LYS A 25 4.83 -7.48 -10.61
N LEU A 26 4.09 -7.31 -9.51
CA LEU A 26 2.98 -6.37 -9.42
C LEU A 26 3.44 -4.91 -9.62
N LEU A 27 4.53 -4.51 -8.94
CA LEU A 27 5.06 -3.16 -9.01
C LEU A 27 5.62 -2.82 -10.40
N GLN A 28 6.30 -3.78 -11.04
CA GLN A 28 6.80 -3.65 -12.42
C GLN A 28 5.66 -3.52 -13.42
N ALA A 29 4.61 -4.34 -13.29
CA ALA A 29 3.41 -4.23 -14.14
C ALA A 29 2.77 -2.84 -14.02
N ARG A 30 2.84 -2.22 -12.82
CA ARG A 30 2.36 -0.86 -12.56
C ARG A 30 3.39 0.24 -12.87
N LYS A 31 4.59 -0.11 -13.34
CA LYS A 31 5.71 0.81 -13.61
C LYS A 31 6.06 1.67 -12.39
N VAL A 32 6.13 1.05 -11.22
CA VAL A 32 6.53 1.67 -9.95
C VAL A 32 7.92 1.19 -9.55
N LYS A 33 8.85 2.13 -9.38
CA LYS A 33 10.19 1.85 -8.85
C LYS A 33 10.19 1.99 -7.34
N VAL A 34 10.57 0.93 -6.62
CA VAL A 34 10.73 0.97 -5.16
C VAL A 34 12.22 1.04 -4.84
N ILE A 35 12.61 2.07 -4.10
CA ILE A 35 13.97 2.27 -3.57
C ILE A 35 14.11 1.47 -2.26
N SER A 36 13.11 1.57 -1.40
CA SER A 36 13.04 0.88 -0.11
C SER A 36 11.60 0.77 0.35
N ALA A 37 11.22 -0.40 0.88
CA ALA A 37 9.94 -0.67 1.54
C ALA A 37 9.99 -2.00 2.29
N GLY A 38 9.05 -2.24 3.20
CA GLY A 38 8.80 -3.54 3.82
C GLY A 38 7.80 -4.38 3.01
N LEU A 39 7.88 -5.72 3.11
CA LEU A 39 6.86 -6.61 2.55
C LEU A 39 5.48 -6.41 3.16
N ASP A 40 5.44 -5.93 4.40
CA ASP A 40 4.23 -5.58 5.11
C ASP A 40 3.64 -4.23 4.68
N GLU A 41 4.22 -3.56 3.69
CA GLU A 41 3.73 -2.30 3.11
C GLU A 41 3.35 -2.43 1.62
N VAL A 42 3.46 -3.63 1.03
CA VAL A 42 3.12 -3.81 -0.40
C VAL A 42 1.62 -3.66 -0.64
N PRO A 43 1.18 -3.31 -1.86
CA PRO A 43 -0.24 -3.03 -2.13
C PRO A 43 -1.21 -4.13 -1.72
N ALA A 44 -0.79 -5.41 -1.76
CA ALA A 44 -1.61 -6.55 -1.37
C ALA A 44 -1.98 -6.58 0.14
N VAL A 45 -1.28 -5.80 0.96
CA VAL A 45 -1.52 -5.71 2.41
C VAL A 45 -2.70 -4.81 2.73
N TYR A 46 -3.04 -3.89 1.84
CA TYR A 46 -4.07 -2.88 2.02
C TYR A 46 -5.40 -3.30 1.40
N LYS A 47 -6.48 -2.66 1.84
CA LYS A 47 -7.77 -2.72 1.13
C LYS A 47 -7.66 -1.99 -0.21
N ASP A 48 -8.60 -2.27 -1.09
CA ASP A 48 -8.74 -1.51 -2.33
C ASP A 48 -9.16 -0.07 -2.02
N ILE A 49 -8.31 0.89 -2.40
CA ILE A 49 -8.56 2.31 -2.15
C ILE A 49 -9.81 2.79 -2.87
N ASP A 50 -10.11 2.27 -4.06
CA ASP A 50 -11.25 2.70 -4.86
C ASP A 50 -12.57 2.32 -4.15
N GLN A 51 -12.60 1.14 -3.51
CA GLN A 51 -13.73 0.72 -2.68
C GLN A 51 -13.86 1.58 -1.41
N VAL A 52 -12.74 1.91 -0.76
CA VAL A 52 -12.74 2.76 0.44
C VAL A 52 -13.26 4.16 0.13
N MET A 53 -12.83 4.74 -1.00
CA MET A 53 -13.30 6.04 -1.46
C MET A 53 -14.76 5.98 -1.91
N ALA A 54 -15.20 4.89 -2.56
CA ALA A 54 -16.58 4.71 -2.97
C ALA A 54 -17.56 4.72 -1.79
N SER A 55 -17.17 4.13 -0.66
CA SER A 55 -17.97 4.14 0.57
C SER A 55 -18.05 5.51 1.26
N GLN A 56 -17.29 6.51 0.80
CA GLN A 56 -17.22 7.85 1.41
C GLN A 56 -17.71 8.97 0.49
N LYS A 57 -18.33 8.62 -0.64
CA LYS A 57 -18.80 9.60 -1.64
C LYS A 57 -19.76 10.66 -1.07
N GLU A 58 -20.52 10.33 -0.03
CA GLU A 58 -21.44 11.28 0.62
C GLU A 58 -20.73 12.25 1.59
N LEU A 59 -19.50 11.94 2.00
CA LEU A 59 -18.76 12.70 3.01
C LEU A 59 -17.50 13.39 2.47
N ALA A 60 -17.04 13.02 1.27
CA ALA A 60 -15.83 13.54 0.67
C ALA A 60 -15.93 13.60 -0.86
N GLU A 61 -15.43 14.69 -1.44
CA GLU A 61 -15.29 14.88 -2.88
C GLU A 61 -13.87 14.54 -3.33
N ILE A 62 -13.74 13.84 -4.45
CA ILE A 62 -12.43 13.48 -5.03
C ILE A 62 -11.98 14.63 -5.93
N LEU A 63 -10.96 15.38 -5.48
CA LEU A 63 -10.37 16.48 -6.25
C LEU A 63 -9.31 16.00 -7.26
N GLY A 64 -8.70 14.83 -7.03
CA GLY A 64 -7.67 14.29 -7.91
C GLY A 64 -7.12 12.95 -7.42
N GLN A 65 -6.44 12.25 -8.32
CA GLN A 65 -5.81 10.95 -8.06
C GLN A 65 -4.33 11.00 -8.42
N PHE A 66 -3.48 10.52 -7.51
CA PHE A 66 -2.04 10.45 -7.70
C PHE A 66 -1.58 8.99 -7.80
N ASN A 67 -0.90 8.68 -8.90
CA ASN A 67 -0.35 7.35 -9.15
C ASN A 67 1.17 7.38 -8.97
N PRO A 68 1.73 6.77 -7.91
CA PRO A 68 3.15 6.86 -7.63
C PRO A 68 3.97 6.14 -8.69
N ARG A 69 5.12 6.73 -9.05
CA ARG A 69 6.13 6.10 -9.94
C ARG A 69 7.42 5.74 -9.21
N LEU A 70 7.65 6.35 -8.06
CA LEU A 70 8.82 6.15 -7.22
C LEU A 70 8.37 6.06 -5.76
N VAL A 71 8.90 5.10 -5.00
CA VAL A 71 8.61 4.91 -3.57
C VAL A 71 9.92 4.74 -2.80
N LYS A 72 10.07 5.49 -1.71
CA LYS A 72 11.13 5.32 -0.71
C LYS A 72 10.48 5.37 0.67
N MET A 73 10.58 4.27 1.40
CA MET A 73 10.08 4.12 2.77
C MET A 73 11.24 3.75 3.71
N ALA A 74 10.97 3.75 5.02
CA ALA A 74 11.91 3.20 6.00
C ALA A 74 12.33 1.77 5.62
N PRO A 75 13.59 1.37 5.86
CA PRO A 75 14.05 0.01 5.64
C PRO A 75 13.22 -1.00 6.43
N ALA A 76 13.07 -2.21 5.89
CA ALA A 76 12.38 -3.29 6.58
C ALA A 76 13.09 -3.63 7.91
N GLY A 77 12.40 -3.46 9.03
CA GLY A 77 12.92 -3.80 10.36
C GLY A 77 13.03 -2.62 11.32
N GLU A 78 12.94 -1.38 10.85
CA GLU A 78 12.69 -0.24 11.74
C GLU A 78 11.29 -0.38 12.34
N ARG A 79 11.19 -0.16 13.66
CA ARG A 79 9.88 -0.10 14.31
C ARG A 79 9.17 1.11 13.72
N PRO A 80 7.96 0.93 13.16
CA PRO A 80 7.17 2.07 12.72
C PRO A 80 6.94 2.98 13.92
N GLU A 81 7.14 4.28 13.69
CA GLU A 81 6.76 5.34 14.63
C GLU A 81 5.24 5.50 14.61
N ASP A 82 4.53 4.47 15.06
CA ASP A 82 3.10 4.53 15.39
C ASP A 82 2.94 4.23 16.89
#